data_AF-A0A533WR06-F1
#
_entry.id   AF-A0A533WR06-F1
#
_cell.length_a   1.000
_cell.length_b   1.000
_cell.length_c   1.000
_cell.angle_alpha   90.00
_cell.angle_beta   90.00
_cell.angle_gamma   90.00
#
_symmetry.space_group_name_H-M   'P 1'
#
loop_
_entity.id
_entity.type
_entity.pdbx_description
1 polymer ?
#
loop_
_entity_poly.entity_id
_entity_poly.type
_entity_poly.pdbx_seq_one_letter_code
_entity_poly.pdbx_strand_id
1 'polypeptide(L)' 'MDSGTLYDITNLIDMCRNEPVLDRQLKILLVINAMLPLTKKLHIPSFLTNDYVTRALHEIDKALKSGY' A
#
# COMPACT_ATOMS: atom_id res chain seq x y z
N MET A 1 -15.29 -4.82 0.98
CA MET A 1 -14.50 -4.65 -0.26
C MET A 1 -14.78 -5.85 -1.13
N ASP A 2 -15.05 -5.66 -2.42
CA ASP A 2 -15.27 -6.79 -3.33
C ASP A 2 -13.95 -7.49 -3.71
N SER A 3 -14.07 -8.70 -4.25
CA SER A 3 -12.94 -9.55 -4.63
C SER A 3 -12.07 -8.93 -5.73
N GLY A 4 -12.62 -8.05 -6.57
CA GLY A 4 -11.88 -7.36 -7.63
C GLY A 4 -10.91 -6.31 -7.06
N THR A 5 -11.41 -5.50 -6.13
CA THR A 5 -10.60 -4.47 -5.46
C THR A 5 -9.45 -5.08 -4.65
N LEU A 6 -9.64 -6.27 -4.06
CA LEU A 6 -8.58 -6.99 -3.33
C LEU A 6 -7.47 -7.49 -4.27
N TYR A 7 -7.85 -8.02 -5.43
CA TYR A 7 -6.92 -8.45 -6.46
C TYR A 7 -6.09 -7.27 -6.98
N ASP A 8 -6.74 -6.14 -7.25
CA ASP A 8 -6.07 -4.93 -7.73
C ASP A 8 -5.07 -4.38 -6.70
N ILE A 9 -5.46 -4.32 -5.42
CA ILE A 9 -4.56 -3.89 -4.34
C ILE A 9 -3.35 -4.82 -4.20
N THR A 10 -3.56 -6.14 -4.29
CA THR A 10 -2.46 -7.12 -4.17
C THR A 10 -1.45 -6.96 -5.31
N ASN A 11 -1.92 -6.77 -6.55
CA ASN A 11 -1.04 -6.48 -7.69
C ASN A 11 -0.28 -5.16 -7.52
N LEU A 12 -0.91 -4.13 -6.98
CA LEU A 12 -0.25 -2.85 -6.70
C LEU A 12 0.83 -2.98 -5.61
N ILE A 13 0.61 -3.81 -4.59
CA ILE A 13 1.63 -4.10 -3.57
C ILE A 13 2.86 -4.74 -4.20
N ASP A 14 2.68 -5.73 -5.08
CA ASP A 14 3.80 -6.38 -5.76
C ASP A 14 4.51 -5.43 -6.75
N MET A 15 3.77 -4.57 -7.47
CA MET A 15 4.39 -3.51 -8.27
C MET A 15 5.21 -2.55 -7.41
N CYS A 16 4.69 -2.14 -6.25
CA CYS A 16 5.40 -1.24 -5.34
C CYS A 16 6.70 -1.86 -4.79
N ARG A 17 6.70 -3.16 -4.49
CA ARG A 17 7.88 -3.89 -4.00
C ARG A 17 9.00 -3.98 -5.04
N ASN A 18 8.63 -4.14 -6.31
CA ASN A 18 9.59 -4.34 -7.41
C ASN A 18 10.03 -3.03 -8.08
N GLU A 19 9.41 -1.89 -7.76
CA GLU A 19 9.79 -0.59 -8.32
C GLU A 19 11.05 -0.04 -7.63
N PRO A 20 12.17 0.15 -8.34
CA PRO A 20 13.43 0.59 -7.73
C PRO A 20 13.49 2.09 -7.41
N VAL A 21 12.62 2.91 -8.01
CA VAL A 21 12.61 4.36 -7.81
C VAL A 21 11.66 4.72 -6.68
N LEU A 22 12.19 5.26 -5.58
CA LEU A 22 11.40 5.64 -4.39
C LEU A 22 10.20 6.52 -4.74
N ASP A 23 10.37 7.57 -5.55
CA ASP A 23 9.27 8.46 -5.94
C ASP A 23 8.12 7.72 -6.64
N ARG A 24 8.43 6.65 -7.39
CA ARG A 24 7.43 5.81 -8.05
C ARG A 24 6.78 4.86 -7.07
N GLN A 25 7.54 4.26 -6.15
CA GLN A 25 6.99 3.49 -5.03
C GLN A 25 5.98 4.32 -4.24
N LEU A 26 6.29 5.59 -3.97
CA LEU A 26 5.40 6.49 -3.26
C LEU A 26 4.09 6.75 -4.00
N LYS A 27 4.15 6.96 -5.32
CA LYS A 27 2.94 7.10 -6.14
C LYS A 27 2.07 5.86 -6.08
N ILE A 28 2.67 4.67 -6.14
CA ILE A 28 1.93 3.40 -6.04
C ILE A 28 1.33 3.26 -4.64
N LEU A 29 2.09 3.56 -3.58
CA LEU A 29 1.61 3.53 -2.20
C LEU A 29 0.43 4.48 -1.97
N LEU A 30 0.44 5.68 -2.56
CA LEU A 30 -0.67 6.62 -2.50
C LEU A 30 -1.93 6.08 -3.17
N VAL A 31 -1.78 5.40 -4.32
CA VAL A 31 -2.90 4.74 -5.01
C VAL A 31 -3.48 3.62 -4.14
N ILE A 32 -2.62 2.75 -3.59
CA ILE A 32 -3.06 1.68 -2.66
C ILE A 32 -3.82 2.31 -1.49
N ASN A 33 -3.24 3.34 -0.86
CA ASN A 33 -3.84 4.00 0.29
C ASN A 33 -5.19 4.68 -0.04
N ALA A 34 -5.37 5.17 -1.27
CA ALA A 34 -6.63 5.75 -1.71
C ALA A 34 -7.74 4.70 -1.85
N MET A 35 -7.39 3.47 -2.24
CA MET A 35 -8.31 2.34 -2.41
C MET A 35 -8.72 1.69 -1.08
N LEU A 36 -7.97 1.92 0.00
CA LEU A 36 -8.30 1.39 1.31
C LEU A 36 -9.55 2.07 1.93
N PRO A 37 -10.36 1.34 2.71
CA PRO A 37 -11.41 1.93 3.54
C PRO A 37 -10.85 3.02 4.45
N LEU A 38 -11.64 4.04 4.76
CA LEU A 38 -11.23 5.17 5.61
C LEU A 38 -10.58 4.74 6.94
N THR A 39 -11.09 3.66 7.55
CA THR A 39 -10.59 3.10 8.82
C THR A 39 -9.22 2.42 8.72
N LYS A 40 -8.74 2.16 7.50
CA LYS A 40 -7.48 1.46 7.20
C LYS A 40 -6.49 2.33 6.43
N LYS A 41 -6.86 3.58 6.09
CA LYS A 41 -5.94 4.50 5.42
C LYS A 41 -4.74 4.80 6.30
N LEU A 42 -3.56 4.66 5.72
CA LEU A 42 -2.30 5.06 6.32
C LEU A 42 -2.19 6.58 6.34
N HIS A 43 -1.65 7.09 7.45
CA HIS A 43 -1.13 8.45 7.50
C HIS A 43 0.26 8.46 6.88
N ILE A 44 0.38 9.04 5.68
CA ILE A 44 1.63 9.12 4.94
C ILE A 44 2.35 10.43 5.35
N PRO A 45 3.50 10.37 6.04
CA PRO A 45 4.26 11.55 6.40
C PRO A 45 4.88 12.21 5.17
N SER A 46 5.20 13.49 5.27
CA SER A 46 5.83 14.28 4.20
C SER A 46 7.30 13.92 3.94
N PHE A 47 7.97 13.26 4.88
CA PHE A 47 9.32 12.73 4.71
C PHE A 47 9.30 11.21 4.73
N LEU A 48 9.75 10.58 3.65
CA LEU A 48 9.58 9.16 3.39
C LEU A 48 10.93 8.54 3.04
N THR A 49 11.21 7.38 3.63
CA THR A 49 12.39 6.57 3.38
C THR A 49 11.99 5.22 2.80
N ASN A 50 12.93 4.51 2.17
CA ASN A 50 12.68 3.12 1.70
C ASN A 50 12.16 2.21 2.82
N ASP A 51 12.66 2.39 4.04
CA ASP A 51 12.21 1.62 5.21
C ASP A 51 10.75 1.90 5.55
N TYR A 52 10.30 3.15 5.38
CA TYR A 52 8.89 3.49 5.57
C TYR A 52 8.00 2.78 4.56
N VAL A 53 8.37 2.79 3.27
CA VAL A 53 7.59 2.14 2.20
C VAL A 53 7.42 0.65 2.51
N THR A 54 8.51 -0.01 2.86
CA THR A 54 8.51 -1.44 3.22
C THR A 54 7.57 -1.73 4.39
N ARG A 55 7.65 -0.92 5.45
CA ARG A 55 6.77 -1.07 6.62
C ARG A 55 5.31 -0.78 6.29
N ALA A 56 5.04 0.26 5.51
CA ALA A 56 3.70 0.64 5.09
C ALA A 56 3.03 -0.50 4.29
N LEU A 57 3.74 -1.08 3.33
CA LEU A 57 3.25 -2.24 2.58
C LEU A 57 3.00 -3.45 3.47
N HIS A 58 3.85 -3.69 4.47
CA HIS A 58 3.65 -4.78 5.43
C HIS A 58 2.37 -4.60 6.26
N GLU A 59 2.10 -3.39 6.75
CA GLU A 59 0.87 -3.09 7.50
C GLU A 59 -0.39 -3.21 6.63
N ILE A 60 -0.31 -2.82 5.34
CA ILE A 60 -1.41 -3.01 4.39
C ILE A 60 -1.65 -4.51 4.17
N ASP A 61 -0.60 -5.28 3.89
CA ASP A 61 -0.69 -6.73 3.72
C ASP A 61 -1.33 -7.42 4.93
N LYS A 62 -0.93 -7.00 6.14
CA LYS A 62 -1.50 -7.49 7.39
C LYS A 62 -2.97 -7.10 7.52
N ALA A 63 -3.33 -5.85 7.21
CA ALA A 63 -4.72 -5.40 7.25
C ALA A 63 -5.62 -6.15 6.27
N LEU A 64 -5.10 -6.59 5.13
CA LEU A 64 -5.83 -7.41 4.15
C LEU A 64 -5.97 -8.87 4.60
N LYS A 65 -4.93 -9.44 5.21
CA LYS A 65 -4.89 -10.85 5.64
C LYS A 65 -5.59 -11.10 6.98
N SER A 66 -5.60 -10.12 7.88
CA SER A 66 -6.28 -10.21 9.17
C SER A 66 -7.80 -10.19 9.09
N GLY A 67 -8.37 -10.20 7.88
CA GLY A 67 -9.80 -10.22 7.67
C GLY A 67 -10.44 -8.85 7.88
N TYR A 68 -11.51 -8.66 7.13
CA TYR A 68 -12.68 -8.03 7.72
C TYR A 68 -13.16 -8.87 8.90
#